data_AF-A0A957W1I6-F1
#
_entry.id   AF-A0A957W1I6-F1
#
_cell.length_a   1.000
_cell.length_b   1.000
_cell.length_c   1.000
_cell.angle_alpha   90.00
_cell.angle_beta   90.00
_cell.angle_gamma   90.00
#
_symmetry.space_group_name_H-M   'P 1'
#
loop_
_entity.id
_entity.type
_entity.pdbx_description
1 polymer ?
#
loop_
_entity_poly.entity_id
_entity_poly.type
_entity_poly.pdbx_seq_one_letter_code
_entity_poly.pdbx_strand_id
1 'polypeptide(L)'
;MKLTTYVHRGTTYIGVVLDKVVVNLPQAAHAFQQHNGVVSSVIPADMVSLLAGDETIWQIVTDTVAWVEALPRIIEQPFVHNASDIEITAPIPNPSKIVCVGLNYHDHCREQGVAVPERPLLFAKFPSTIIGREKSITLNSDVSQQVDYEAELALVIGRTARNVPPEAAYDYIAGYTIANDVSARDVQFSDGQWVRGKSFDTFCPLGPYLVTADDIADPHNLAIRCRLNG
;
A
#
# COMPACT_ATOMS: atom_id res chain seq x y z
N MET A 1 -4.63 5.29 11.24
CA MET A 1 -5.69 4.56 10.53
C MET A 1 -5.17 3.40 9.66
N LYS A 2 -5.96 2.33 9.44
CA LYS A 2 -5.68 1.27 8.43
C LYS A 2 -6.59 1.40 7.20
N LEU A 3 -6.03 1.81 6.08
CA LEU A 3 -6.74 2.02 4.82
C LEU A 3 -6.58 0.82 3.87
N THR A 4 -7.59 0.55 3.06
CA THR A 4 -7.55 -0.52 2.06
C THR A 4 -8.40 -0.18 0.83
N THR A 5 -8.06 -0.82 -0.29
CA THR A 5 -8.94 -0.90 -1.46
C THR A 5 -9.48 -2.33 -1.49
N TYR A 6 -10.77 -2.47 -1.77
CA TYR A 6 -11.44 -3.77 -1.77
C TYR A 6 -12.51 -3.85 -2.86
N VAL A 7 -12.88 -5.07 -3.25
CA VAL A 7 -13.97 -5.35 -4.19
C VAL A 7 -15.14 -5.96 -3.43
N HIS A 8 -16.33 -5.41 -3.63
CA HIS A 8 -17.58 -5.99 -3.14
C HIS A 8 -18.57 -6.03 -4.31
N ARG A 9 -19.12 -7.22 -4.60
CA ARG A 9 -20.07 -7.45 -5.70
C ARG A 9 -19.59 -6.90 -7.06
N GLY A 10 -18.30 -7.08 -7.36
CA GLY A 10 -17.68 -6.65 -8.62
C GLY A 10 -17.38 -5.16 -8.73
N THR A 11 -17.64 -4.37 -7.68
CA THR A 11 -17.31 -2.94 -7.64
C THR A 11 -16.16 -2.70 -6.67
N THR A 12 -15.20 -1.87 -7.08
CA THR A 12 -14.06 -1.47 -6.27
C THR A 12 -14.41 -0.27 -5.40
N TYR A 13 -14.00 -0.31 -4.13
CA TYR A 13 -14.20 0.73 -3.14
C TYR A 13 -12.92 0.95 -2.33
N ILE A 14 -12.84 2.08 -1.66
CA ILE A 14 -11.85 2.34 -0.61
C ILE A 14 -12.52 2.33 0.76
N GLY A 15 -11.76 1.95 1.78
CA GLY A 15 -12.29 1.88 3.12
C GLY A 15 -11.24 1.91 4.22
N VAL A 16 -11.74 2.09 5.45
CA VAL A 16 -10.98 1.89 6.68
C VAL A 16 -11.32 0.53 7.28
N VAL A 17 -10.30 -0.16 7.78
CA VAL A 17 -10.43 -1.45 8.45
C VAL A 17 -10.62 -1.24 9.94
N LEU A 18 -11.76 -1.70 10.48
CA LEU A 18 -12.07 -1.68 11.90
C LEU A 18 -12.31 -3.13 12.37
N ASP A 19 -11.30 -3.73 12.98
CA ASP A 19 -11.28 -5.16 13.38
C ASP A 19 -11.68 -6.11 12.24
N LYS A 20 -12.90 -6.65 12.25
CA LYS A 20 -13.42 -7.64 11.29
C LYS A 20 -14.28 -7.03 10.19
N VAL A 21 -14.46 -5.71 10.18
CA VAL A 21 -15.26 -5.01 9.17
C VAL A 21 -14.43 -3.99 8.41
N VAL A 22 -14.90 -3.65 7.22
CA VAL A 22 -14.38 -2.56 6.40
C VAL A 22 -15.51 -1.57 6.16
N VAL A 23 -15.22 -0.31 6.47
CA VAL A 23 -16.14 0.81 6.29
C VAL A 23 -15.87 1.45 4.93
N ASN A 24 -16.88 1.49 4.06
CA ASN A 24 -16.83 2.23 2.80
C ASN A 24 -16.72 3.73 3.11
N LEU A 25 -15.53 4.30 2.94
CA LEU A 25 -15.24 5.66 3.38
C LEU A 25 -16.12 6.70 2.68
N PRO A 26 -16.25 6.74 1.34
CA PRO A 26 -17.12 7.71 0.67
C PRO A 26 -18.58 7.64 1.12
N GLN A 27 -19.12 6.44 1.29
CA GLN A 27 -20.52 6.27 1.71
C GLN A 27 -20.72 6.64 3.19
N ALA A 28 -19.79 6.24 4.06
CA ALA A 28 -19.81 6.61 5.47
C ALA A 28 -19.70 8.13 5.66
N ALA A 29 -18.80 8.79 4.90
CA ALA A 29 -18.63 10.24 4.95
C ALA A 29 -19.90 10.98 4.50
N HIS A 30 -20.55 10.48 3.44
CA HIS A 30 -21.83 11.02 3.00
C HIS A 30 -22.91 10.89 4.09
N ALA A 31 -23.02 9.72 4.73
CA ALA A 31 -23.97 9.48 5.82
C ALA A 31 -23.68 10.36 7.05
N PHE A 32 -22.40 10.51 7.42
CA PHE A 32 -21.95 11.38 8.50
C PHE A 32 -22.33 12.85 8.25
N GLN A 33 -22.10 13.37 7.04
CA GLN A 33 -22.45 14.74 6.70
C GLN A 33 -23.96 14.99 6.74
N GLN A 34 -24.76 14.05 6.22
CA GLN A 34 -26.22 14.11 6.30
C GLN A 34 -26.70 14.14 7.75
N HIS A 35 -26.11 13.30 8.61
CA HIS A 35 -26.43 13.25 10.03
C HIS A 35 -26.18 14.60 10.73
N ASN A 36 -25.16 15.34 10.31
CA ASN A 36 -24.78 16.63 10.89
C ASN A 36 -25.38 17.85 10.17
N GLY A 37 -26.26 17.65 9.18
CA GLY A 37 -26.87 18.76 8.43
C GLY A 37 -25.90 19.59 7.61
N VAL A 38 -24.74 19.03 7.26
CA VAL A 38 -23.70 19.71 6.47
C VAL A 38 -23.99 19.54 4.98
N VAL A 39 -23.77 20.59 4.18
CA VAL A 39 -23.84 20.50 2.72
C VAL A 39 -22.77 19.50 2.24
N SER A 40 -23.20 18.44 1.56
CA SER A 40 -22.32 17.31 1.25
C SER A 40 -21.08 17.74 0.46
N SER A 41 -19.91 17.55 1.04
CA SER A 41 -18.64 17.57 0.31
C SER A 41 -18.22 16.13 0.06
N VAL A 42 -18.02 15.80 -1.22
CA VAL A 42 -17.70 14.44 -1.65
C VAL A 42 -16.22 14.20 -1.39
N ILE A 43 -15.88 13.19 -0.59
CA ILE A 43 -14.50 12.70 -0.51
C ILE A 43 -14.19 11.81 -1.74
N PRO A 44 -12.93 11.74 -2.19
CA PRO A 44 -12.56 10.92 -3.33
C PRO A 44 -12.91 9.43 -3.15
N ALA A 45 -13.27 8.76 -4.26
CA ALA A 45 -13.66 7.35 -4.26
C ALA A 45 -12.52 6.37 -4.56
N ASP A 46 -11.33 6.89 -4.89
CA ASP A 46 -10.11 6.10 -5.11
C ASP A 46 -9.00 6.52 -4.14
N MET A 47 -8.10 5.58 -3.85
CA MET A 47 -7.12 5.75 -2.78
C MET A 47 -6.08 6.83 -3.12
N VAL A 48 -5.65 6.94 -4.38
CA VAL A 48 -4.63 7.91 -4.77
C VAL A 48 -5.16 9.33 -4.61
N SER A 49 -6.38 9.59 -5.08
CA SER A 49 -7.03 10.88 -4.91
C SER A 49 -7.35 11.18 -3.45
N LEU A 50 -7.75 10.19 -2.65
CA LEU A 50 -7.98 10.37 -1.21
C LEU A 50 -6.70 10.81 -0.50
N LEU A 51 -5.58 10.14 -0.75
CA LEU A 51 -4.30 10.46 -0.12
C LEU A 51 -3.77 11.84 -0.52
N ALA A 52 -4.07 12.28 -1.73
CA ALA A 52 -3.76 13.62 -2.23
C ALA A 52 -4.73 14.71 -1.72
N GLY A 53 -5.75 14.33 -0.95
CA GLY A 53 -6.70 15.24 -0.32
C GLY A 53 -6.02 16.24 0.60
N ASP A 54 -6.60 17.44 0.69
CA ASP A 54 -6.14 18.47 1.61
C ASP A 54 -6.58 18.18 3.06
N GLU A 55 -6.20 19.07 3.97
CA GLU A 55 -6.56 18.99 5.39
C GLU A 55 -8.08 18.92 5.62
N THR A 56 -8.88 19.56 4.76
CA THR A 56 -10.35 19.53 4.87
C THR A 56 -10.89 18.13 4.57
N ILE A 57 -10.38 17.48 3.52
CA ILE A 57 -10.75 16.10 3.19
C ILE A 57 -10.35 15.15 4.33
N TRP A 58 -9.14 15.28 4.85
CA TRP A 58 -8.66 14.42 5.94
C TRP A 58 -9.37 14.67 7.27
N GLN A 59 -9.81 15.90 7.55
CA GLN A 59 -10.67 16.19 8.69
C GLN A 59 -12.01 15.46 8.57
N ILE A 60 -12.65 15.51 7.40
CA ILE A 60 -13.91 14.78 7.15
C ILE A 60 -13.72 13.28 7.34
N VAL A 61 -12.63 12.71 6.81
CA VAL A 61 -12.30 11.29 6.97
C VAL A 61 -12.15 10.94 8.45
N THR A 62 -11.38 11.73 9.20
CA THR A 62 -11.10 11.51 10.62
C THR A 62 -12.39 11.56 11.45
N ASP A 63 -13.22 12.59 11.25
CA ASP A 63 -14.49 12.75 11.95
C ASP A 63 -15.49 11.64 11.60
N THR A 64 -15.51 11.22 10.32
CA THR A 64 -16.35 10.12 9.85
C THR A 64 -15.97 8.81 10.55
N VAL A 65 -14.67 8.49 10.63
CA VAL A 65 -14.20 7.27 11.28
C VAL A 65 -14.52 7.29 12.77
N ALA A 66 -14.26 8.40 13.46
CA ALA A 66 -14.61 8.56 14.87
C ALA A 66 -16.12 8.42 15.12
N TRP A 67 -16.96 8.98 14.24
CA TRP A 67 -18.41 8.82 14.32
C TRP A 67 -18.83 7.36 14.12
N VAL A 68 -18.28 6.67 13.12
CA VAL A 68 -18.58 5.26 12.83
C VAL A 68 -18.18 4.36 14.01
N GLU A 69 -17.02 4.58 14.63
CA GLU A 69 -16.57 3.83 15.81
C GLU A 69 -17.49 4.01 17.01
N ALA A 70 -18.17 5.15 17.12
CA ALA A 70 -19.13 5.44 18.19
C ALA A 70 -20.55 4.89 17.91
N LEU A 71 -20.84 4.39 16.70
CA LEU A 71 -22.18 3.90 16.36
C LEU A 71 -22.51 2.60 17.11
N PRO A 72 -23.72 2.49 17.69
CA PRO A 72 -24.21 1.20 18.15
C PRO A 72 -24.46 0.30 16.93
N ARG A 73 -24.06 -0.98 17.03
CA ARG A 73 -24.28 -1.99 15.98
C ARG A 73 -23.74 -1.57 14.61
N ILE A 74 -22.45 -1.23 14.56
CA ILE A 74 -21.71 -0.86 13.34
C ILE A 74 -21.96 -1.81 12.15
N ILE A 75 -22.09 -3.11 12.40
CA ILE A 75 -22.30 -4.14 11.37
C ILE A 75 -23.64 -4.04 10.63
N GLU A 76 -24.63 -3.34 11.21
CA GLU A 76 -25.94 -3.13 10.58
C GLU A 76 -25.95 -1.92 9.63
N GLN A 77 -24.86 -1.14 9.60
CA GLN A 77 -24.78 0.06 8.77
C GLN A 77 -24.59 -0.31 7.29
N PRO A 78 -25.28 0.37 6.35
CA PRO A 78 -25.25 0.00 4.93
C PRO A 78 -23.89 0.23 4.25
N PHE A 79 -23.03 1.04 4.85
CA PHE A 79 -21.68 1.34 4.38
C PHE A 79 -20.60 0.47 5.07
N VAL A 80 -21.00 -0.56 5.82
CA VAL A 80 -20.08 -1.45 6.55
C VAL A 80 -20.19 -2.86 5.98
N HIS A 81 -19.06 -3.44 5.60
CA HIS A 81 -18.99 -4.78 5.04
C HIS A 81 -18.13 -5.68 5.94
N ASN A 82 -18.52 -6.95 6.12
CA ASN A 82 -17.65 -7.92 6.77
C ASN A 82 -16.41 -8.16 5.91
N ALA A 83 -15.23 -8.23 6.53
CA ALA A 83 -13.99 -8.52 5.84
C ALA A 83 -13.96 -9.92 5.19
N SER A 84 -14.84 -10.83 5.62
CA SER A 84 -15.03 -12.16 5.01
C SER A 84 -15.87 -12.14 3.73
N ASP A 85 -16.64 -11.09 3.50
CA ASP A 85 -17.64 -11.01 2.42
C ASP A 85 -17.16 -10.11 1.26
N ILE A 86 -15.90 -9.69 1.33
CA ILE A 86 -15.25 -8.79 0.37
C ILE A 86 -13.88 -9.34 0.00
N GLU A 87 -13.41 -8.94 -1.18
CA GLU A 87 -12.03 -9.18 -1.60
C GLU A 87 -11.18 -7.96 -1.26
N ILE A 88 -10.33 -8.05 -0.24
CA ILE A 88 -9.34 -7.01 0.05
C ILE A 88 -8.20 -7.13 -0.96
N THR A 89 -7.89 -6.04 -1.67
CA THR A 89 -6.84 -5.98 -2.69
C THR A 89 -5.62 -5.20 -2.19
N ALA A 90 -4.71 -4.82 -3.09
CA ALA A 90 -3.65 -3.89 -2.75
C ALA A 90 -4.26 -2.53 -2.36
N PRO A 91 -3.79 -1.85 -1.30
CA PRO A 91 -4.33 -0.56 -0.89
C PRO A 91 -4.14 0.50 -1.98
N ILE A 92 -3.04 0.43 -2.75
CA ILE A 92 -2.70 1.33 -3.86
C ILE A 92 -2.57 0.50 -5.14
N PRO A 93 -3.66 0.15 -5.83
CA PRO A 93 -3.61 -0.74 -6.98
C PRO A 93 -3.03 -0.08 -8.24
N ASN A 94 -3.16 1.25 -8.37
CA ASN A 94 -2.78 2.00 -9.58
C ASN A 94 -1.91 3.23 -9.26
N PRO A 95 -0.70 3.06 -8.66
CA PRO A 95 0.21 4.17 -8.45
C PRO A 95 0.78 4.68 -9.79
N SER A 96 1.19 5.95 -9.83
CA SER A 96 1.85 6.51 -11.03
C SER A 96 3.21 5.89 -11.33
N LYS A 97 3.91 5.39 -10.30
CA LYS A 97 5.23 4.75 -10.37
C LYS A 97 5.49 3.94 -9.10
N ILE A 98 6.31 2.91 -9.22
CA ILE A 98 6.90 2.18 -8.09
C ILE A 98 8.40 2.41 -8.16
N VAL A 99 8.97 3.06 -7.14
CA VAL A 99 10.42 3.30 -7.03
C VAL A 99 10.94 2.36 -5.97
N CYS A 100 11.92 1.54 -6.34
CA CYS A 100 12.52 0.53 -5.49
C CYS A 100 13.96 0.90 -5.16
N VAL A 101 14.45 0.39 -4.03
CA VAL A 101 15.81 0.67 -3.53
C VAL A 101 16.57 -0.65 -3.40
N GLY A 102 17.65 -0.79 -4.15
CA GLY A 102 18.55 -1.94 -4.04
C GLY A 102 19.56 -1.79 -2.93
N LEU A 103 19.99 -2.93 -2.36
CA LEU A 103 21.13 -3.00 -1.44
C LEU A 103 20.98 -2.06 -0.22
N ASN A 104 19.76 -1.94 0.31
CA ASN A 104 19.43 -1.00 1.38
C ASN A 104 19.42 -1.63 2.78
N TYR A 105 19.90 -2.87 2.91
CA TYR A 105 20.19 -3.53 4.18
C TYR A 105 21.66 -3.93 4.22
N HIS A 106 22.36 -3.57 5.30
CA HIS A 106 23.77 -3.91 5.46
C HIS A 106 24.01 -5.42 5.43
N ASP A 107 23.12 -6.21 6.01
CA ASP A 107 23.23 -7.67 6.00
C ASP A 107 23.07 -8.25 4.60
N HIS A 108 22.18 -7.68 3.78
CA HIS A 108 22.02 -8.10 2.39
C HIS A 108 23.26 -7.76 1.53
N CYS A 109 23.91 -6.62 1.78
CA CYS A 109 25.19 -6.31 1.14
C CYS A 109 26.27 -7.32 1.51
N ARG A 110 26.33 -7.72 2.79
CA ARG A 110 27.27 -8.74 3.28
C ARG A 110 27.01 -10.11 2.66
N GLU A 111 25.74 -10.51 2.56
CA GLU A 111 25.30 -11.78 1.96
C GLU A 111 25.75 -11.89 0.50
N GLN A 112 25.56 -10.84 -0.29
CA GLN A 112 25.97 -10.81 -1.70
C GLN A 112 27.47 -10.57 -1.90
N GLY A 113 28.22 -10.24 -0.84
CA GLY A 113 29.64 -9.88 -0.94
C GLY A 113 29.89 -8.56 -1.68
N VAL A 114 28.94 -7.62 -1.62
CA VAL A 114 29.02 -6.32 -2.30
C VAL A 114 29.27 -5.18 -1.31
N ALA A 115 29.89 -4.10 -1.79
CA ALA A 115 30.07 -2.90 -0.99
C ALA A 115 28.73 -2.19 -0.75
N VAL A 116 28.59 -1.55 0.42
CA VAL A 116 27.44 -0.68 0.70
C VAL A 116 27.48 0.49 -0.29
N PRO A 117 26.39 0.77 -1.03
CA PRO A 117 26.35 1.88 -1.96
C PRO A 117 26.56 3.24 -1.26
N GLU A 118 27.35 4.14 -1.88
CA GLU A 118 27.53 5.52 -1.38
C GLU A 118 26.28 6.40 -1.55
N ARG A 119 25.37 5.98 -2.42
CA ARG A 119 24.09 6.63 -2.72
C ARG A 119 23.02 5.57 -2.99
N PRO A 120 21.73 5.86 -2.74
CA PRO A 120 20.65 4.91 -2.99
C PRO A 120 20.68 4.39 -4.43
N LEU A 121 20.66 3.06 -4.58
CA LEU A 121 20.55 2.41 -5.89
C LEU A 121 19.06 2.31 -6.24
N LEU A 122 18.60 3.16 -7.14
CA LEU A 122 17.18 3.25 -7.50
C LEU A 122 16.88 2.54 -8.82
N PHE A 123 15.75 1.84 -8.86
CA PHE A 123 15.15 1.26 -10.06
C PHE A 123 13.63 1.31 -9.96
N ALA A 124 12.94 0.82 -10.99
CA ALA A 124 11.48 0.84 -11.06
C ALA A 124 10.88 -0.55 -11.26
N LYS A 125 9.66 -0.71 -10.75
CA LYS A 125 8.71 -1.75 -11.18
C LYS A 125 7.52 -1.09 -11.87
N PHE A 126 6.90 -1.79 -12.82
CA PHE A 126 5.68 -1.30 -13.45
C PHE A 126 4.45 -1.51 -12.55
N PRO A 127 3.48 -0.58 -12.53
CA PRO A 127 2.23 -0.74 -11.76
C PRO A 127 1.44 -2.02 -12.09
N SER A 128 1.55 -2.54 -13.32
CA SER A 128 0.89 -3.79 -13.75
C SER A 128 1.31 -5.02 -12.94
N THR A 129 2.43 -4.94 -12.23
CA THR A 129 2.97 -6.04 -11.41
C THR A 129 2.21 -6.21 -10.09
N ILE A 130 1.41 -5.22 -9.68
CA ILE A 130 0.78 -5.16 -8.36
C ILE A 130 -0.32 -6.21 -8.25
N ILE A 131 -0.28 -6.98 -7.16
CA ILE A 131 -1.38 -7.82 -6.72
C ILE A 131 -1.66 -7.62 -5.23
N GLY A 132 -2.91 -7.82 -4.82
CA GLY A 132 -3.32 -7.76 -3.42
C GLY A 132 -3.02 -9.05 -2.66
N ARG A 133 -3.45 -9.08 -1.39
CA ARG A 133 -3.37 -10.30 -0.57
C ARG A 133 -4.13 -11.46 -1.24
N GLU A 134 -3.71 -12.69 -0.92
CA GLU A 134 -4.34 -13.95 -1.39
C GLU A 134 -4.31 -14.18 -2.91
N LYS A 135 -3.73 -13.27 -3.69
CA LYS A 135 -3.41 -13.49 -5.10
C LYS A 135 -2.11 -14.27 -5.22
N SER A 136 -2.04 -15.12 -6.24
CA SER A 136 -0.87 -15.95 -6.52
C SER A 136 0.19 -15.18 -7.31
N ILE A 137 1.45 -15.39 -6.96
CA ILE A 137 2.58 -15.03 -7.82
C ILE A 137 2.65 -16.09 -8.93
N THR A 138 2.57 -15.67 -10.19
CA THR A 138 2.64 -16.57 -11.35
C THR A 138 4.10 -16.79 -11.74
N LEU A 139 4.54 -18.05 -11.73
CA LEU A 139 5.87 -18.44 -12.17
C LEU A 139 5.77 -19.07 -13.57
N ASN A 140 6.42 -18.46 -14.56
CA ASN A 140 6.53 -19.04 -15.89
C ASN A 140 7.94 -19.64 -16.08
N SER A 141 8.02 -20.97 -16.04
CA SER A 141 9.27 -21.73 -16.20
C SER A 141 9.95 -21.51 -17.55
N ASP A 142 9.19 -21.18 -18.60
CA ASP A 142 9.76 -20.91 -19.91
C ASP A 142 10.51 -19.56 -19.96
N VAL A 143 10.27 -18.70 -18.95
CA VAL A 143 10.83 -17.34 -18.85
C VAL A 143 11.95 -17.25 -17.81
N SER A 144 11.77 -17.88 -16.64
CA SER A 144 12.75 -17.84 -15.55
C SER A 144 12.76 -19.14 -14.75
N GLN A 145 13.96 -19.54 -14.35
CA GLN A 145 14.22 -20.68 -13.46
C GLN A 145 14.69 -20.24 -12.06
N GLN A 146 14.88 -18.94 -11.84
CA GLN A 146 15.48 -18.39 -10.62
C GLN A 146 14.64 -17.22 -10.10
N VAL A 147 13.45 -17.52 -9.59
CA VAL A 147 12.58 -16.52 -8.96
C VAL A 147 12.81 -16.48 -7.46
N ASP A 148 12.94 -15.27 -6.92
CA ASP A 148 13.31 -14.99 -5.55
C ASP A 148 12.32 -14.00 -4.91
N TYR A 149 12.23 -14.02 -3.58
CA TYR A 149 11.36 -13.15 -2.77
C TYR A 149 12.20 -12.14 -1.98
N GLU A 150 11.67 -10.93 -1.80
CA GLU A 150 12.32 -9.85 -1.06
C GLU A 150 11.26 -9.15 -0.21
N ALA A 151 11.23 -9.38 1.10
CA ALA A 151 10.25 -8.74 1.98
C ALA A 151 10.68 -7.31 2.29
N GLU A 152 9.83 -6.35 1.95
CA GLU A 152 10.15 -4.93 1.96
C GLU A 152 9.10 -4.08 2.70
N LEU A 153 9.58 -3.00 3.32
CA LEU A 153 8.72 -1.91 3.78
C LEU A 153 8.46 -0.96 2.61
N ALA A 154 7.19 -0.82 2.23
CA ALA A 154 6.79 0.13 1.20
C ALA A 154 6.27 1.43 1.84
N LEU A 155 6.80 2.56 1.39
CA LEU A 155 6.31 3.88 1.76
C LEU A 155 5.39 4.40 0.65
N VAL A 156 4.25 4.96 1.03
CA VAL A 156 3.31 5.59 0.10
C VAL A 156 3.39 7.10 0.26
N ILE A 157 3.69 7.79 -0.84
CA ILE A 157 3.77 9.25 -0.88
C ILE A 157 2.36 9.82 -1.09
N GLY A 158 1.90 10.65 -0.15
CA GLY A 158 0.56 11.28 -0.19
C GLY A 158 0.53 12.62 -0.92
N ARG A 159 1.67 13.33 -0.99
CA ARG A 159 1.76 14.67 -1.55
C ARG A 159 2.79 14.73 -2.66
N THR A 160 2.52 15.51 -3.71
CA THR A 160 3.48 15.74 -4.78
C THR A 160 4.78 16.32 -4.22
N ALA A 161 5.87 15.57 -4.32
CA ALA A 161 7.17 15.92 -3.79
C ALA A 161 8.14 16.30 -4.92
N ARG A 162 8.90 17.39 -4.73
CA ARG A 162 10.03 17.78 -5.60
C ARG A 162 11.08 18.53 -4.79
N ASN A 163 12.35 18.11 -4.89
CA ASN A 163 13.47 18.72 -4.17
C ASN A 163 13.20 18.89 -2.66
N VAL A 164 12.59 17.88 -2.05
CA VAL A 164 12.22 17.91 -0.63
C VAL A 164 13.48 17.81 0.23
N PRO A 165 13.70 18.74 1.17
CA PRO A 165 14.84 18.64 2.08
C PRO A 165 14.60 17.48 3.08
N PRO A 166 15.66 16.81 3.58
CA PRO A 166 15.52 15.62 4.42
C PRO A 166 14.63 15.81 5.64
N GLU A 167 14.69 16.96 6.29
CA GLU A 167 13.90 17.32 7.48
C GLU A 167 12.39 17.40 7.21
N ALA A 168 11.97 17.63 5.97
CA ALA A 168 10.57 17.70 5.57
C ALA A 168 10.05 16.40 4.93
N ALA A 169 10.88 15.36 4.79
CA ALA A 169 10.54 14.16 4.04
C ALA A 169 9.28 13.45 4.58
N TYR A 170 9.12 13.42 5.91
CA TYR A 170 7.98 12.74 6.55
C TYR A 170 6.64 13.41 6.27
N ASP A 171 6.61 14.72 6.02
CA ASP A 171 5.40 15.47 5.70
C ASP A 171 4.78 15.08 4.34
N TYR A 172 5.49 14.28 3.55
CA TYR A 172 5.04 13.78 2.25
C TYR A 172 4.63 12.30 2.29
N ILE A 173 4.92 11.58 3.38
CA ILE A 173 4.57 10.17 3.52
C ILE A 173 3.13 10.07 4.03
N ALA A 174 2.24 9.47 3.22
CA ALA A 174 0.88 9.16 3.66
C ALA A 174 0.87 7.99 4.65
N GLY A 175 1.76 7.02 4.46
CA GLY A 175 1.83 5.85 5.30
C GLY A 175 2.72 4.74 4.77
N TYR A 176 2.58 3.58 5.39
CA TYR A 176 3.42 2.42 5.18
C TYR A 176 2.59 1.18 4.88
N THR A 177 3.10 0.31 4.01
CA THR A 177 2.51 -1.00 3.73
C THR A 177 3.62 -2.03 3.50
N ILE A 178 3.26 -3.29 3.30
CA ILE A 178 4.21 -4.37 3.07
C ILE A 178 4.29 -4.62 1.56
N ALA A 179 5.50 -4.84 1.05
CA ALA A 179 5.73 -5.28 -0.32
C ALA A 179 6.56 -6.57 -0.36
N ASN A 180 6.38 -7.34 -1.43
CA ASN A 180 7.33 -8.38 -1.83
C ASN A 180 7.93 -7.99 -3.19
N ASP A 181 9.22 -7.68 -3.25
CA ASP A 181 9.93 -7.36 -4.50
C ASP A 181 10.40 -8.64 -5.20
N VAL A 182 9.42 -9.38 -5.74
CA VAL A 182 9.68 -10.64 -6.44
C VAL A 182 10.59 -10.38 -7.65
N SER A 183 11.60 -11.24 -7.79
CA SER A 183 12.71 -11.02 -8.71
C SER A 183 13.08 -12.30 -9.47
N ALA A 184 13.03 -12.26 -10.80
CA ALA A 184 13.62 -13.28 -11.67
C ALA A 184 15.11 -12.97 -11.86
N ARG A 185 15.98 -13.64 -11.10
CA ARG A 185 17.42 -13.33 -10.98
C ARG A 185 18.19 -13.58 -12.27
N ASP A 186 17.92 -14.69 -12.94
CA ASP A 186 18.51 -15.02 -14.23
C ASP A 186 18.25 -13.94 -15.28
N VAL A 187 17.01 -13.44 -15.33
CA VAL A 187 16.59 -12.33 -16.18
C VAL A 187 17.20 -11.00 -15.73
N GLN A 188 17.17 -10.71 -14.43
CA GLN A 188 17.72 -9.47 -13.85
C GLN A 188 19.20 -9.30 -14.21
N PHE A 189 19.99 -10.36 -14.07
CA PHE A 189 21.42 -10.32 -14.30
C PHE A 189 21.79 -10.41 -15.78
N SER A 190 20.98 -11.07 -16.62
CA SER A 190 21.22 -11.10 -18.08
C SER A 190 21.09 -9.72 -18.73
N ASP A 191 20.21 -8.88 -18.20
CA ASP A 191 19.88 -7.59 -18.81
C ASP A 191 20.84 -6.46 -18.42
N GLY A 192 21.59 -6.61 -17.33
CA GLY A 192 22.40 -5.53 -16.76
C GLY A 192 21.58 -4.35 -16.20
N GLN A 193 20.25 -4.40 -16.30
CA GLN A 193 19.27 -3.50 -15.71
C GLN A 193 18.18 -4.34 -15.03
N TRP A 194 17.65 -3.86 -13.90
CA TRP A 194 16.79 -4.72 -13.07
C TRP A 194 15.31 -4.70 -13.43
N VAL A 195 14.87 -3.74 -14.25
CA VAL A 195 13.44 -3.48 -14.51
C VAL A 195 12.72 -4.72 -15.04
N ARG A 196 13.26 -5.41 -16.06
CA ARG A 196 12.57 -6.57 -16.65
C ARG A 196 12.45 -7.73 -15.66
N GLY A 197 13.54 -8.09 -14.99
CA GLY A 197 13.56 -9.19 -14.01
C GLY A 197 12.67 -8.95 -12.80
N LYS A 198 12.34 -7.69 -12.52
CA LYS A 198 11.47 -7.29 -11.40
C LYS A 198 10.08 -6.86 -11.85
N SER A 199 9.74 -6.88 -13.15
CA SER A 199 8.46 -6.34 -13.64
C SER A 199 7.58 -7.32 -14.42
N PHE A 200 7.68 -8.62 -14.15
CA PHE A 200 6.66 -9.56 -14.60
C PHE A 200 5.35 -9.33 -13.83
N ASP A 201 4.21 -9.65 -14.48
CA ASP A 201 2.91 -9.59 -13.80
C ASP A 201 2.95 -10.39 -12.49
N THR A 202 2.23 -9.91 -11.46
CA THR A 202 2.20 -10.47 -10.10
C THR A 202 3.47 -10.33 -9.25
N PHE A 203 4.56 -9.73 -9.77
CA PHE A 203 5.83 -9.61 -9.03
C PHE A 203 5.86 -8.48 -7.99
N CYS A 204 4.74 -7.79 -7.73
CA CYS A 204 4.63 -6.83 -6.64
C CYS A 204 3.40 -7.10 -5.76
N PRO A 205 3.37 -8.18 -4.97
CA PRO A 205 2.44 -8.28 -3.86
C PRO A 205 2.58 -7.06 -2.94
N LEU A 206 1.49 -6.33 -2.73
CA LEU A 206 1.45 -5.08 -1.97
C LEU A 206 0.22 -5.06 -1.07
N GLY A 207 0.38 -4.77 0.22
CA GLY A 207 -0.73 -4.69 1.18
C GLY A 207 -0.52 -5.54 2.44
N PRO A 208 -1.59 -6.01 3.11
CA PRO A 208 -3.01 -5.86 2.74
C PRO A 208 -3.59 -4.46 3.01
N TYR A 209 -2.94 -3.67 3.87
CA TYR A 209 -3.43 -2.37 4.32
C TYR A 209 -2.34 -1.32 4.21
N LEU A 210 -2.72 -0.08 3.98
CA LEU A 210 -1.89 1.09 4.20
C LEU A 210 -2.14 1.58 5.63
N VAL A 211 -1.11 1.55 6.47
CA VAL A 211 -1.15 2.14 7.81
C VAL A 211 -0.70 3.60 7.68
N THR A 212 -1.52 4.55 8.11
CA THR A 212 -1.17 5.97 8.01
C THR A 212 0.08 6.30 8.84
N ALA A 213 0.82 7.33 8.43
CA ALA A 213 2.13 7.61 9.01
C ALA A 213 2.08 7.93 10.51
N ASP A 214 1.00 8.57 10.98
CA ASP A 214 0.73 8.92 12.38
C ASP A 214 0.49 7.70 13.29
N ASP A 215 0.07 6.56 12.73
CA ASP A 215 -0.12 5.30 13.46
C ASP A 215 1.20 4.52 13.68
N ILE A 216 2.30 4.94 13.04
CA ILE A 216 3.61 4.29 13.15
C ILE A 216 4.56 5.20 13.93
N ALA A 217 4.75 4.89 15.21
CA ALA A 217 5.56 5.71 16.12
C ALA A 217 7.04 5.84 15.69
N ASP A 218 7.63 4.75 15.19
CA ASP A 218 9.01 4.75 14.68
C ASP A 218 9.14 3.83 13.45
N PRO A 219 9.17 4.39 12.22
CA PRO A 219 9.32 3.59 11.01
C PRO A 219 10.73 3.01 10.82
N HIS A 220 11.74 3.44 11.60
CA HIS A 220 13.11 2.93 11.53
C HIS A 220 13.33 1.67 12.36
N ASN A 221 12.36 1.30 13.20
CA ASN A 221 12.47 0.18 14.13
C ASN A 221 11.32 -0.82 13.97
N LEU A 222 11.03 -1.19 12.71
CA LEU A 222 10.04 -2.19 12.36
C LEU A 222 10.71 -3.54 12.06
N ALA A 223 10.20 -4.60 12.66
CA ALA A 223 10.66 -5.96 12.34
C ALA A 223 10.03 -6.42 11.02
N ILE A 224 10.88 -6.75 10.04
CA ILE A 224 10.47 -7.33 8.75
C ILE A 224 10.82 -8.81 8.73
N ARG A 225 9.90 -9.65 8.23
CA ARG A 225 10.12 -11.09 8.13
C ARG A 225 9.45 -11.64 6.87
N CYS A 226 10.19 -12.47 6.14
CA CYS A 226 9.65 -13.37 5.13
C CYS A 226 9.63 -14.80 5.68
N ARG A 227 8.65 -15.61 5.28
CA ARG A 227 8.55 -17.04 5.60
C ARG A 227 8.18 -17.81 4.35
N LEU A 228 8.88 -18.90 4.10
CA LEU A 228 8.58 -19.85 3.04
C LEU A 228 8.32 -21.21 3.68
N ASN A 229 7.11 -21.74 3.50
CA ASN A 229 6.69 -23.05 4.04
C ASN A 229 6.74 -23.20 5.58
N GLY A 230 6.73 -22.10 6.35
CA GLY A 230 6.77 -22.10 7.82
C GLY A 230 7.76 -21.08 8.38
#